data_AF-Q9VAY9-F1
#
_entry.id   AF-Q9VAY9-F1
#
_cell.length_a   1.000
_cell.length_b   1.000
_cell.length_c   1.000
_cell.angle_alpha   90.00
_cell.angle_beta   90.00
_cell.angle_gamma   90.00
#
_symmetry.space_group_name_H-M   'P 1'
#
loop_
_entity.id
_entity.type
_entity.pdbx_description
1 polymer ?
#
loop_
_entity_poly.entity_id
_entity_poly.type
_entity_poly.pdbx_seq_one_letter_code
_entity_poly.pdbx_strand_id
1 'polypeptide(L)'
;MHLLRSLRQLNGLQGVRQAIRQVSSAPTKPAALQYERDPQPLFTDAETQRLLQSMTQLNLDKVYRKRTVPDNSSETKFMSNEQLDNEFQNLVVRAQQILQMPPIVQIKKDVERVIAKDTALKDFANSKFVFTDITFGRRQSERKVIVRDMDGTLAYATLDTTKRMNQLYFPLEGRQSYTPRMFALEELLAKCLAEHKYEFILDRLLVQYEPHEPEFHNISARVFEHLNESKEFDLLRSTRHFGPMAFFYAWHRCIDDLLYDMIRRDYLHNAVELIALSYKLHNIPVEYQATLTELGKLHATPAESALAELRSVFRRHDNKQNIEQEIHTAIGKTEHDFAADEISLKFIEQYIASEHALKKVQLELAVQTLKEVNREKLMLFQGLKKAHGVQAS
;
A
#
# COMPACT_ATOMS: atom_id res chain seq x y z
N MET A 1 18.70 -64.36 27.41
CA MET A 1 19.50 -63.41 28.24
C MET A 1 19.25 -62.01 27.69
N HIS A 2 18.85 -61.06 28.54
CA HIS A 2 18.62 -59.64 28.27
C HIS A 2 17.46 -59.24 27.33
N LEU A 3 16.29 -58.93 27.89
CA LEU A 3 15.34 -57.98 27.28
C LEU A 3 14.37 -57.29 28.28
N LEU A 4 14.68 -57.33 29.59
CA LEU A 4 13.86 -56.68 30.62
C LEU A 4 14.77 -55.87 31.54
N ARG A 5 14.90 -54.56 31.30
CA ARG A 5 15.21 -53.58 32.35
C ARG A 5 14.89 -52.14 31.90
N SER A 6 14.25 -51.45 32.83
CA SER A 6 14.06 -50.00 32.96
C SER A 6 13.17 -49.24 31.97
N LEU A 7 11.86 -49.41 32.13
CA LEU A 7 10.91 -48.30 32.06
C LEU A 7 10.77 -47.71 33.46
N ARG A 8 11.59 -46.70 33.80
CA ARG A 8 11.36 -45.84 34.96
C ARG A 8 11.61 -44.39 34.53
N GLN A 9 10.59 -43.57 34.82
CA GLN A 9 10.62 -42.10 34.89
C GLN A 9 10.40 -41.33 33.58
N LEU A 10 9.14 -41.24 33.17
CA LEU A 10 8.61 -40.09 32.43
C LEU A 10 7.44 -39.45 33.21
N ASN A 11 7.66 -39.18 34.50
CA ASN A 11 6.83 -38.24 35.27
C ASN A 11 7.52 -36.87 35.21
N GLY A 12 7.41 -36.20 34.06
CA GLY A 12 8.04 -34.90 33.81
C GLY A 12 7.26 -33.98 32.88
N LEU A 13 6.01 -34.29 32.55
CA LEU A 13 5.19 -33.50 31.61
C LEU A 13 4.02 -32.75 32.26
N GLN A 14 4.11 -32.42 33.55
CA GLN A 14 3.19 -31.47 34.20
C GLN A 14 3.59 -29.99 34.03
N GLY A 15 4.62 -29.69 33.22
CA GLY A 15 5.19 -28.34 33.10
C GLY A 15 4.76 -27.49 31.91
N VAL A 16 3.91 -27.97 30.97
CA VAL A 16 3.47 -27.16 29.81
C VAL A 16 1.95 -27.01 29.82
N ARG A 17 1.41 -26.56 30.95
CA ARG A 17 0.22 -25.73 30.92
C ARG A 17 0.67 -24.35 30.45
N GLN A 18 0.93 -24.22 29.15
CA GLN A 18 0.87 -22.91 28.51
C GLN A 18 -0.51 -22.37 28.86
N ALA A 19 -0.52 -21.38 29.75
CA ALA A 19 -1.69 -20.59 30.02
C ALA A 19 -2.24 -20.19 28.65
N ILE A 20 -3.37 -20.78 28.30
CA ILE A 20 -4.29 -20.21 27.33
C ILE A 20 -4.69 -18.90 28.02
N ARG A 21 -3.86 -17.86 27.87
CA ARG A 21 -4.32 -16.50 28.01
C ARG A 21 -5.45 -16.45 27.01
N GLN A 22 -6.69 -16.55 27.51
CA GLN A 22 -7.82 -15.99 26.82
C GLN A 22 -7.37 -14.56 26.55
N VAL A 23 -6.89 -14.32 25.33
CA VAL A 23 -6.61 -12.97 24.88
C VAL A 23 -8.00 -12.39 24.78
N SER A 24 -8.45 -11.82 25.90
CA SER A 24 -9.59 -10.93 25.93
C SER A 24 -9.39 -10.01 24.72
N SER A 25 -10.42 -9.87 23.89
CA SER A 25 -10.50 -8.86 22.86
C SER A 25 -10.58 -7.49 23.53
N ALA A 26 -9.53 -7.11 24.27
CA ALA A 26 -9.34 -5.75 24.69
C ALA A 26 -9.21 -4.95 23.40
N PRO A 27 -10.03 -3.91 23.20
CA PRO A 27 -9.92 -3.10 22.00
C PRO A 27 -8.49 -2.54 21.93
N THR A 28 -7.77 -2.90 20.87
CA THR A 28 -6.51 -2.27 20.47
C THR A 28 -6.70 -0.75 20.56
N LYS A 29 -5.75 -0.02 21.16
CA LYS A 29 -5.87 1.45 21.33
C LYS A 29 -6.36 2.11 20.02
N PRO A 30 -7.37 2.99 20.04
CA PRO A 30 -7.84 3.58 18.79
C PRO A 30 -6.74 4.43 18.16
N ALA A 31 -6.64 4.39 16.83
CA ALA A 31 -5.84 5.32 16.05
C ALA A 31 -6.33 6.75 16.30
N ALA A 32 -5.40 7.72 16.20
CA ALA A 32 -5.74 9.12 16.42
C ALA A 32 -6.58 9.67 15.26
N LEU A 33 -6.28 9.24 14.04
CA LEU A 33 -6.92 9.70 12.81
C LEU A 33 -7.91 8.66 12.27
N GLN A 34 -9.14 9.11 11.97
CA GLN A 34 -10.20 8.27 11.42
C GLN A 34 -10.94 9.01 10.30
N TYR A 35 -11.48 8.26 9.34
CA TYR A 35 -12.30 8.82 8.26
C TYR A 35 -13.67 9.26 8.78
N GLU A 36 -13.97 10.56 8.66
CA GLU A 36 -15.24 11.15 9.13
C GLU A 36 -16.42 10.89 8.18
N ARG A 37 -16.14 10.86 6.88
CA ARG A 37 -17.09 10.62 5.78
C ARG A 37 -16.62 9.43 4.95
N ASP A 38 -17.51 8.85 4.14
CA ASP A 38 -17.16 7.74 3.26
C ASP A 38 -16.02 8.13 2.31
N PRO A 39 -14.81 7.53 2.45
CA PRO A 39 -13.68 7.86 1.61
C PRO A 39 -13.79 7.19 0.22
N GLN A 40 -14.67 6.19 0.06
CA GLN A 40 -14.72 5.35 -1.13
C GLN A 40 -14.91 6.16 -2.42
N PRO A 41 -15.89 7.08 -2.55
CA PRO A 41 -16.11 7.79 -3.81
C PRO A 41 -14.90 8.61 -4.26
N LEU A 42 -14.22 9.26 -3.31
CA LEU A 42 -13.05 10.09 -3.58
C LEU A 42 -11.81 9.25 -3.86
N PHE A 43 -11.67 8.10 -3.20
CA PHE A 43 -10.59 7.16 -3.45
C PHE A 43 -10.72 6.48 -4.81
N THR A 44 -11.92 6.03 -5.19
CA THR A 44 -12.15 5.29 -6.45
C THR A 44 -12.22 6.18 -7.69
N ASP A 45 -12.27 7.49 -7.52
CA ASP A 45 -12.28 8.43 -8.64
C ASP A 45 -11.08 8.22 -9.57
N ALA A 46 -11.32 8.29 -10.89
CA ALA A 46 -10.32 7.93 -11.90
C ALA A 46 -9.09 8.85 -11.88
N GLU A 47 -9.27 10.15 -11.64
CA GLU A 47 -8.15 11.08 -11.53
C GLU A 47 -7.38 10.83 -10.23
N THR A 48 -8.08 10.59 -9.11
CA THR A 48 -7.41 10.23 -7.84
C THR A 48 -6.59 8.95 -7.99
N GLN A 49 -7.16 7.90 -8.61
CA GLN A 49 -6.45 6.65 -8.86
C GLN A 49 -5.24 6.85 -9.77
N ARG A 50 -5.34 7.68 -10.81
CA ARG A 50 -4.20 8.01 -11.69
C ARG A 50 -3.06 8.65 -10.91
N LEU A 51 -3.36 9.67 -10.09
CA LEU A 51 -2.37 10.35 -9.25
C LEU A 51 -1.72 9.38 -8.26
N LEU A 52 -2.52 8.55 -7.58
CA LEU A 52 -2.01 7.57 -6.62
C LEU A 52 -1.13 6.49 -7.27
N GLN A 53 -1.50 6.03 -8.46
CA GLN A 53 -0.70 5.06 -9.24
C GLN A 53 0.63 5.67 -9.67
N SER A 54 0.62 6.91 -10.15
CA SER A 54 1.83 7.64 -10.53
C SER A 54 2.78 7.86 -9.34
N MET A 55 2.24 8.37 -8.23
CA MET A 55 2.99 8.58 -6.98
C MET A 55 3.59 7.29 -6.40
N THR A 56 2.91 6.14 -6.56
CA THR A 56 3.40 4.83 -6.08
C THR A 56 4.70 4.42 -6.76
N GLN A 57 4.94 4.88 -7.99
CA GLN A 57 6.03 4.48 -8.88
C GLN A 57 6.05 2.98 -9.17
N LEU A 58 6.68 2.61 -10.29
CA LEU A 58 6.82 1.22 -10.70
C LEU A 58 8.29 0.81 -10.72
N ASN A 59 8.82 0.36 -9.58
CA ASN A 59 10.13 -0.26 -9.50
C ASN A 59 10.01 -1.79 -9.59
N LEU A 60 10.43 -2.37 -10.72
CA LEU A 60 10.29 -3.79 -11.02
C LEU A 60 11.08 -4.69 -10.07
N ASP A 61 12.30 -4.29 -9.68
CA ASP A 61 13.12 -5.04 -8.73
C ASP A 61 12.45 -5.15 -7.36
N LYS A 62 11.76 -4.08 -6.95
CA LYS A 62 11.03 -4.06 -5.68
C LYS A 62 9.74 -4.86 -5.73
N VAL A 63 9.00 -4.80 -6.84
CA VAL A 63 7.77 -5.58 -7.03
C VAL A 63 8.05 -7.08 -7.10
N TYR A 64 9.07 -7.48 -7.86
CA TYR A 64 9.47 -8.88 -8.08
C TYR A 64 10.58 -9.38 -7.17
N ARG A 65 10.82 -8.69 -6.05
CA ARG A 65 11.81 -9.13 -5.08
C ARG A 65 11.54 -10.54 -4.59
N LYS A 66 12.61 -11.28 -4.30
CA LYS A 66 12.51 -12.64 -3.78
C LYS A 66 11.86 -12.65 -2.40
N ARG A 67 10.83 -13.48 -2.22
CA ARG A 67 10.13 -13.68 -0.95
C ARG A 67 10.52 -15.03 -0.35
N THR A 68 10.37 -15.18 0.96
CA THR A 68 10.55 -16.48 1.62
C THR A 68 9.31 -17.34 1.39
N VAL A 69 9.24 -17.96 0.22
CA VAL A 69 8.23 -18.95 -0.16
C VAL A 69 8.85 -20.36 -0.15
N PRO A 70 8.05 -21.43 0.03
CA PRO A 70 8.57 -22.80 0.02
C PRO A 70 9.28 -23.18 -1.28
N ASP A 71 8.80 -22.66 -2.42
CA ASP A 71 9.41 -22.86 -3.73
C ASP A 71 9.95 -21.55 -4.29
N ASN A 72 11.28 -21.45 -4.36
CA ASN A 72 12.02 -20.32 -4.90
C ASN A 72 12.84 -20.73 -6.14
N SER A 73 12.39 -21.75 -6.88
CA SER A 73 13.03 -22.17 -8.10
C SER A 73 13.02 -21.05 -9.16
N SER A 74 14.10 -20.97 -9.94
CA SER A 74 14.23 -20.02 -11.05
C SER A 74 14.32 -20.80 -12.36
N GLU A 75 13.47 -20.45 -13.33
CA GLU A 75 13.51 -21.03 -14.67
C GLU A 75 14.32 -20.13 -15.60
N THR A 76 15.32 -20.69 -16.29
CA THR A 76 16.02 -20.00 -17.37
C THR A 76 15.37 -20.38 -18.69
N LYS A 77 14.93 -19.37 -19.47
CA LYS A 77 14.32 -19.57 -20.80
C LYS A 77 15.18 -18.92 -21.88
N PHE A 78 15.32 -19.60 -23.01
CA PHE A 78 15.93 -19.04 -24.21
C PHE A 78 14.83 -18.43 -25.08
N MET A 79 14.98 -17.16 -25.46
CA MET A 79 13.97 -16.39 -26.18
C MET A 79 14.62 -15.56 -27.28
N SER A 80 13.88 -15.28 -28.36
CA SER A 80 14.27 -14.25 -29.33
C SER A 80 14.10 -12.84 -28.75
N ASN A 81 14.68 -11.82 -29.39
CA ASN A 81 14.51 -10.43 -28.96
C ASN A 81 13.03 -10.00 -28.96
N GLU A 82 12.24 -10.46 -29.94
CA GLU A 82 10.79 -10.19 -30.01
C GLU A 82 10.02 -10.89 -28.88
N GLN A 83 10.36 -12.16 -28.59
CA GLN A 83 9.75 -12.89 -27.47
C GLN A 83 10.10 -12.25 -26.12
N LEU A 84 11.34 -11.78 -25.97
CA LEU A 84 11.79 -11.09 -24.77
C LEU A 84 11.07 -9.75 -24.59
N ASP A 85 10.87 -8.98 -25.67
CA ASP A 85 10.10 -7.72 -25.59
C ASP A 85 8.64 -7.95 -25.19
N ASN A 86 8.01 -9.00 -25.71
CA ASN A 86 6.66 -9.37 -25.30
C ASN A 86 6.61 -9.79 -23.82
N GLU A 87 7.61 -10.51 -23.31
CA GLU A 87 7.70 -10.82 -21.88
C GLU A 87 7.93 -9.58 -21.03
N PHE A 88 8.70 -8.59 -21.50
CA PHE A 88 8.84 -7.31 -20.81
C PHE A 88 7.50 -6.57 -20.68
N GLN A 89 6.71 -6.52 -21.76
CA GLN A 89 5.37 -5.93 -21.71
C GLN A 89 4.47 -6.69 -20.73
N ASN A 90 4.46 -8.02 -20.81
CA ASN A 90 3.69 -8.86 -19.89
C ASN A 90 4.12 -8.67 -18.43
N LEU A 91 5.42 -8.52 -18.18
CA LEU A 91 5.99 -8.29 -16.85
C LEU A 91 5.49 -6.96 -16.28
N VAL A 92 5.50 -5.88 -17.07
CA VAL A 92 4.97 -4.58 -16.65
C VAL A 92 3.47 -4.66 -16.32
N VAL A 93 2.67 -5.32 -17.16
CA VAL A 93 1.23 -5.51 -16.91
C VAL A 93 0.98 -6.32 -15.64
N ARG A 94 1.71 -7.41 -15.42
CA ARG A 94 1.63 -8.21 -14.19
C ARG A 94 2.05 -7.39 -12.97
N ALA A 95 3.07 -6.54 -13.08
CA ALA A 95 3.51 -5.68 -12.00
C ALA A 95 2.43 -4.67 -11.59
N GLN A 96 1.75 -4.07 -12.57
CA GLN A 96 0.60 -3.19 -12.32
C GLN A 96 -0.53 -3.91 -11.60
N GLN A 97 -0.81 -5.18 -11.94
CA GLN A 97 -1.81 -6.00 -11.24
C GLN A 97 -1.41 -6.28 -9.78
N ILE A 98 -0.13 -6.58 -9.51
CA ILE A 98 0.38 -6.80 -8.15
C ILE A 98 0.25 -5.51 -7.31
N LEU A 99 0.45 -4.35 -7.93
CA LEU A 99 0.35 -3.04 -7.30
C LEU A 99 -1.08 -2.51 -7.13
N GLN A 100 -2.11 -3.28 -7.51
CA GLN A 100 -3.49 -2.86 -7.33
C GLN A 100 -3.77 -2.54 -5.85
N MET A 101 -4.14 -1.28 -5.62
CA MET A 101 -4.39 -0.77 -4.27
C MET A 101 -5.63 -1.42 -3.64
N PRO A 102 -5.59 -1.74 -2.34
CA PRO A 102 -6.79 -2.14 -1.61
C PRO A 102 -7.79 -0.99 -1.56
N PRO A 103 -9.10 -1.26 -1.74
CA PRO A 103 -10.12 -0.22 -1.65
C PRO A 103 -10.26 0.28 -0.21
N ILE A 104 -10.48 1.57 -0.04
CA ILE A 104 -10.82 2.18 1.24
C ILE A 104 -12.32 2.45 1.25
N VAL A 105 -13.03 1.88 2.22
CA VAL A 105 -14.50 1.97 2.33
C VAL A 105 -14.90 2.45 3.71
N GLN A 106 -16.13 2.90 3.90
CA GLN A 106 -16.64 3.19 5.24
C GLN A 106 -16.78 1.93 6.13
N ILE A 107 -16.61 2.13 7.44
CA ILE A 107 -16.81 1.08 8.44
C ILE A 107 -18.29 0.67 8.46
N LYS A 108 -18.57 -0.61 8.26
CA LYS A 108 -19.92 -1.16 8.39
C LYS A 108 -20.24 -1.41 9.86
N LYS A 109 -21.38 -0.90 10.30
CA LYS A 109 -21.94 -1.20 11.63
C LYS A 109 -22.83 -2.43 11.55
N ASP A 110 -22.83 -3.24 12.61
CA ASP A 110 -23.80 -4.33 12.76
C ASP A 110 -25.21 -3.75 12.81
N VAL A 111 -26.06 -4.19 11.87
CA VAL A 111 -27.49 -3.88 11.87
C VAL A 111 -28.22 -5.15 12.22
N GLU A 112 -28.86 -5.17 13.38
CA GLU A 112 -29.70 -6.30 13.78
C GLU A 112 -30.94 -6.34 12.87
N ARG A 113 -31.06 -7.41 12.09
CA ARG A 113 -32.19 -7.64 11.19
C ARG A 113 -32.90 -8.91 11.60
N VAL A 114 -33.93 -8.75 12.42
CA VAL A 114 -34.78 -9.86 12.87
C VAL A 114 -35.71 -10.30 11.73
N ILE A 115 -35.76 -11.61 11.49
CA ILE A 115 -36.60 -12.26 10.49
C ILE A 115 -37.92 -12.71 11.12
N ALA A 116 -37.83 -13.37 12.28
CA ALA A 116 -38.97 -13.90 13.00
C ALA A 116 -38.64 -13.99 14.50
N LYS A 117 -39.67 -13.96 15.34
CA LYS A 117 -39.55 -14.22 16.77
C LYS A 117 -40.61 -15.23 17.17
N ASP A 118 -40.19 -16.42 17.57
CA ASP A 118 -41.07 -17.49 17.99
C ASP A 118 -40.84 -17.82 19.47
N THR A 119 -41.76 -17.39 20.32
CA THR A 119 -41.67 -17.58 21.77
C THR A 119 -41.82 -19.05 22.19
N ALA A 120 -42.40 -19.91 21.35
CA ALA A 120 -42.53 -21.34 21.67
C ALA A 120 -41.18 -22.08 21.60
N LEU A 121 -40.19 -21.49 20.89
CA LEU A 121 -38.84 -22.02 20.79
C LEU A 121 -37.88 -21.45 21.83
N LYS A 122 -38.38 -20.64 22.76
CA LYS A 122 -37.57 -20.13 23.86
C LYS A 122 -37.05 -21.28 24.71
N ASP A 123 -35.77 -21.25 25.04
CA ASP A 123 -35.08 -22.26 25.84
C ASP A 123 -35.16 -23.69 25.26
N PHE A 124 -35.46 -23.80 23.95
CA PHE A 124 -35.46 -25.09 23.25
C PHE A 124 -34.08 -25.75 23.26
N ALA A 125 -33.00 -24.95 23.25
CA ALA A 125 -31.62 -25.41 23.36
C ALA A 125 -30.77 -24.40 24.14
N ASN A 126 -29.70 -24.91 24.76
CA ASN A 126 -28.75 -24.12 25.55
C ASN A 126 -27.68 -23.39 24.69
N SER A 127 -27.88 -23.32 23.37
CA SER A 127 -26.93 -22.73 22.43
C SER A 127 -27.63 -22.13 21.22
N LYS A 128 -26.96 -21.16 20.58
CA LYS A 128 -27.44 -20.53 19.35
C LYS A 128 -27.24 -21.48 18.17
N PHE A 129 -28.19 -21.52 17.25
CA PHE A 129 -28.05 -22.22 15.97
C PHE A 129 -27.65 -21.24 14.89
N VAL A 130 -26.62 -21.57 14.11
CA VAL A 130 -26.15 -20.74 13.00
C VAL A 130 -26.37 -21.48 11.68
N PHE A 131 -27.21 -20.91 10.83
CA PHE A 131 -27.53 -21.42 9.50
C PHE A 131 -26.70 -20.64 8.48
N THR A 132 -25.86 -21.33 7.72
CA THR A 132 -24.95 -20.72 6.74
C THR A 132 -25.27 -21.21 5.33
N ASP A 133 -25.44 -20.27 4.40
CA ASP A 133 -25.62 -20.60 2.98
C ASP A 133 -24.29 -21.05 2.33
N ILE A 134 -24.20 -22.35 2.06
CA ILE A 134 -23.06 -23.00 1.44
C ILE A 134 -23.25 -23.27 -0.06
N THR A 135 -24.22 -22.61 -0.71
CA THR A 135 -24.49 -22.79 -2.16
C THR A 135 -23.23 -22.50 -3.00
N PHE A 136 -22.92 -23.37 -3.97
CA PHE A 136 -21.77 -23.20 -4.85
C PHE A 136 -21.93 -21.99 -5.81
N GLY A 137 -20.82 -21.37 -6.21
CA GLY A 137 -20.81 -20.27 -7.19
C GLY A 137 -21.30 -18.90 -6.68
N ARG A 138 -21.66 -18.78 -5.40
CA ARG A 138 -22.01 -17.48 -4.77
C ARG A 138 -20.78 -16.76 -4.23
N ARG A 139 -20.77 -15.43 -4.35
CA ARG A 139 -19.76 -14.58 -3.71
C ARG A 139 -19.95 -14.59 -2.21
N GLN A 140 -18.86 -14.44 -1.45
CA GLN A 140 -18.93 -14.48 0.01
C GLN A 140 -19.85 -13.40 0.60
N SER A 141 -19.89 -12.22 -0.03
CA SER A 141 -20.74 -11.10 0.37
C SER A 141 -22.24 -11.32 0.15
N GLU A 142 -22.62 -12.26 -0.71
CA GLU A 142 -24.03 -12.56 -1.03
C GLU A 142 -24.60 -13.72 -0.19
N ARG A 143 -23.72 -14.43 0.53
CA ARG A 143 -24.11 -15.58 1.35
C ARG A 143 -24.85 -15.12 2.60
N LYS A 144 -25.97 -15.78 2.89
CA LYS A 144 -26.79 -15.48 4.06
C LYS A 144 -26.30 -16.33 5.23
N VAL A 145 -26.07 -15.67 6.37
CA VAL A 145 -25.82 -16.32 7.65
C VAL A 145 -26.91 -15.85 8.61
N ILE A 146 -27.64 -16.80 9.19
CA ILE A 146 -28.80 -16.54 10.05
C ILE A 146 -28.53 -17.21 11.38
N VAL A 147 -28.82 -16.52 12.49
CA VAL A 147 -28.66 -17.02 13.84
C VAL A 147 -30.03 -17.12 14.49
N ARG A 148 -30.32 -18.27 15.09
CA ARG A 148 -31.43 -18.45 16.04
C ARG A 148 -30.88 -18.33 17.45
N ASP A 149 -31.33 -17.31 18.17
CA ASP A 149 -30.98 -17.10 19.57
C ASP A 149 -31.82 -17.98 20.51
N MET A 150 -31.39 -18.08 21.77
CA MET A 150 -32.05 -18.89 22.80
C MET A 150 -33.46 -18.39 23.14
N ASP A 151 -33.74 -17.11 22.89
CA ASP A 151 -35.06 -16.51 23.05
C ASP A 151 -36.06 -16.84 21.92
N GLY A 152 -35.68 -17.72 20.99
CA GLY A 152 -36.49 -18.07 19.81
C GLY A 152 -36.49 -17.00 18.72
N THR A 153 -35.61 -16.00 18.82
CA THR A 153 -35.45 -14.95 17.80
C THR A 153 -34.56 -15.47 16.66
N LEU A 154 -35.04 -15.37 15.43
CA LEU A 154 -34.31 -15.68 14.20
C LEU A 154 -33.90 -14.36 13.54
N ALA A 155 -32.59 -14.11 13.42
CA ALA A 155 -32.06 -12.87 12.86
C ALA A 155 -30.87 -13.13 11.93
N TYR A 156 -30.55 -12.18 11.06
CA TYR A 156 -29.28 -12.21 10.36
C TYR A 156 -28.11 -12.13 11.34
N ALA A 157 -27.05 -12.87 11.04
CA ALA A 157 -25.86 -12.91 11.87
C ALA A 157 -25.13 -11.56 11.89
N THR A 158 -24.41 -11.30 12.98
CA THR A 158 -23.45 -10.18 13.05
C THR A 158 -22.37 -10.33 11.97
N LEU A 159 -21.68 -9.24 11.62
CA LEU A 159 -20.60 -9.24 10.65
C LEU A 159 -19.46 -10.18 11.07
N ASP A 160 -19.10 -10.19 12.35
CA ASP A 160 -18.11 -11.13 12.91
C ASP A 160 -18.53 -12.59 12.73
N THR A 161 -19.77 -12.92 13.11
CA THR A 161 -20.29 -14.29 12.99
C THR A 161 -20.33 -14.71 11.53
N THR A 162 -20.79 -13.81 10.64
CA THR A 162 -20.83 -14.04 9.19
C THR A 162 -19.43 -14.34 8.65
N LYS A 163 -18.45 -13.49 8.97
CA LYS A 163 -17.04 -13.69 8.58
C LYS A 163 -16.48 -15.02 9.10
N ARG A 164 -16.75 -15.36 10.37
CA ARG A 164 -16.26 -16.60 10.98
C ARG A 164 -16.86 -17.84 10.30
N MET A 165 -18.16 -17.83 10.02
CA MET A 165 -18.83 -18.93 9.30
C MET A 165 -18.33 -19.03 7.86
N ASN A 166 -18.15 -17.89 7.21
CA ASN A 166 -17.59 -17.81 5.87
C ASN A 166 -16.20 -18.45 5.79
N GLN A 167 -15.31 -18.12 6.72
CA GLN A 167 -13.96 -18.71 6.78
C GLN A 167 -13.98 -20.21 7.12
N LEU A 168 -15.00 -20.70 7.84
CA LEU A 168 -15.14 -22.12 8.17
C LEU A 168 -15.46 -22.97 6.94
N TYR A 169 -16.42 -22.52 6.12
CA TYR A 169 -16.86 -23.26 4.93
C TYR A 169 -16.04 -22.93 3.67
N PHE A 170 -15.48 -21.72 3.61
CA PHE A 170 -14.71 -21.20 2.47
C PHE A 170 -13.40 -20.60 2.99
N PRO A 171 -12.44 -21.44 3.41
CA PRO A 171 -11.20 -20.96 4.01
C PRO A 171 -10.35 -20.21 2.99
N LEU A 172 -10.10 -18.93 3.25
CA LEU A 172 -9.09 -18.17 2.53
C LEU A 172 -7.69 -18.51 3.06
N GLU A 173 -6.74 -18.68 2.14
CA GLU A 173 -5.36 -18.99 2.47
C GLU A 173 -4.74 -17.89 3.36
N GLY A 174 -4.04 -18.30 4.40
CA GLY A 174 -3.41 -17.40 5.36
C GLY A 174 -4.36 -16.75 6.37
N ARG A 175 -5.66 -16.64 6.09
CA ARG A 175 -6.66 -16.04 7.01
C ARG A 175 -6.98 -17.00 8.17
N GLN A 176 -7.01 -16.45 9.38
CA GLN A 176 -7.34 -17.21 10.59
C GLN A 176 -8.76 -16.86 11.05
N SER A 177 -9.46 -17.83 11.67
CA SER A 177 -10.79 -17.61 12.24
C SER A 177 -10.77 -16.73 13.49
N TYR A 178 -9.62 -16.63 14.15
CA TYR A 178 -9.36 -15.76 15.28
C TYR A 178 -8.37 -14.66 14.89
N THR A 179 -8.37 -13.57 15.65
CA THR A 179 -7.41 -12.48 15.47
C THR A 179 -5.98 -12.97 15.75
N PRO A 180 -5.04 -12.83 14.79
CA PRO A 180 -3.64 -13.17 15.00
C PRO A 180 -3.05 -12.45 16.22
N ARG A 181 -2.18 -13.14 16.97
CA ARG A 181 -1.56 -12.58 18.19
C ARG A 181 -0.84 -11.26 17.97
N MET A 182 -0.27 -11.06 16.77
CA MET A 182 0.34 -9.81 16.35
C MET A 182 -0.60 -8.61 16.47
N PHE A 183 -1.89 -8.78 16.13
CA PHE A 183 -2.88 -7.71 16.17
C PHE A 183 -3.60 -7.66 17.53
N ALA A 184 -3.75 -8.81 18.19
CA ALA A 184 -4.40 -8.89 19.48
C ALA A 184 -3.52 -8.37 20.64
N LEU A 185 -2.20 -8.51 20.56
CA LEU A 185 -1.27 -8.05 21.60
C LEU A 185 -0.56 -6.78 21.14
N GLU A 186 -0.87 -5.67 21.81
CA GLU A 186 -0.29 -4.35 21.52
C GLU A 186 1.24 -4.36 21.52
N GLU A 187 1.86 -5.07 22.48
CA GLU A 187 3.32 -5.20 22.59
C GLU A 187 3.95 -5.79 21.31
N LEU A 188 3.27 -6.76 20.68
CA LEU A 188 3.78 -7.40 19.46
C LEU A 188 3.61 -6.49 18.24
N LEU A 189 2.48 -5.79 18.15
CA LEU A 189 2.26 -4.80 17.09
C LEU A 189 3.28 -3.67 17.19
N ALA A 190 3.47 -3.09 18.38
CA ALA A 190 4.45 -2.06 18.66
C ALA A 190 5.88 -2.51 18.32
N LYS A 191 6.22 -3.77 18.63
CA LYS A 191 7.51 -4.35 18.23
C LYS A 191 7.69 -4.41 16.71
N CYS A 192 6.67 -4.84 15.97
CA CYS A 192 6.74 -4.87 14.50
C CYS A 192 6.84 -3.47 13.89
N LEU A 193 6.17 -2.48 14.49
CA LEU A 193 6.28 -1.07 14.09
C LEU A 193 7.69 -0.51 14.36
N ALA A 194 8.26 -0.77 15.54
CA ALA A 194 9.62 -0.38 15.88
C ALA A 194 10.69 -1.03 15.00
N GLU A 195 10.42 -2.23 14.49
CA GLU A 195 11.26 -2.92 13.49
C GLU A 195 10.99 -2.46 12.04
N HIS A 196 10.14 -1.46 11.83
CA HIS A 196 9.73 -0.91 10.53
C HIS A 196 9.16 -1.95 9.54
N LYS A 197 8.50 -2.99 10.05
CA LYS A 197 7.91 -4.07 9.23
C LYS A 197 6.54 -3.68 8.66
N TYR A 198 6.41 -2.47 8.14
CA TYR A 198 5.13 -1.90 7.70
C TYR A 198 4.43 -2.73 6.63
N GLU A 199 5.14 -3.08 5.55
CA GLU A 199 4.55 -3.86 4.46
C GLU A 199 4.04 -5.23 4.94
N PHE A 200 4.80 -5.88 5.82
CA PHE A 200 4.41 -7.17 6.40
C PHE A 200 3.13 -7.06 7.24
N ILE A 201 3.02 -6.01 8.07
CA ILE A 201 1.83 -5.73 8.87
C ILE A 201 0.63 -5.51 7.94
N LEU A 202 0.77 -4.67 6.91
CA LEU A 202 -0.30 -4.30 5.99
C LEU A 202 -0.72 -5.45 5.06
N ASP A 203 0.21 -6.27 4.60
CA ASP A 203 -0.11 -7.48 3.83
C ASP A 203 -0.86 -8.49 4.69
N ARG A 204 -0.45 -8.66 5.96
CA ARG A 204 -1.17 -9.53 6.89
C ARG A 204 -2.55 -8.97 7.23
N LEU A 205 -2.69 -7.65 7.33
CA LEU A 205 -3.94 -6.96 7.60
C LEU A 205 -4.98 -7.25 6.53
N LEU A 206 -4.61 -7.12 5.25
CA LEU A 206 -5.49 -7.36 4.10
C LEU A 206 -6.00 -8.80 3.98
N VAL A 207 -5.20 -9.78 4.42
CA VAL A 207 -5.64 -11.19 4.44
C VAL A 207 -6.61 -11.44 5.61
N GLN A 208 -6.38 -10.78 6.75
CA GLN A 208 -7.13 -11.06 7.97
C GLN A 208 -8.48 -10.34 8.05
N TYR A 209 -8.53 -9.08 7.62
CA TYR A 209 -9.68 -8.19 7.77
C TYR A 209 -10.17 -7.66 6.43
N GLU A 210 -11.49 -7.58 6.31
CA GLU A 210 -12.14 -6.91 5.18
C GLU A 210 -11.99 -5.39 5.30
N PRO A 211 -12.01 -4.66 4.19
CA PRO A 211 -11.87 -3.19 4.19
C PRO A 211 -12.89 -2.42 5.02
N HIS A 212 -14.06 -3.00 5.31
CA HIS A 212 -15.14 -2.34 6.06
C HIS A 212 -15.13 -2.66 7.57
N GLU A 213 -14.17 -3.45 8.04
CA GLU A 213 -14.04 -3.80 9.47
C GLU A 213 -13.29 -2.71 10.23
N PRO A 214 -13.69 -2.37 11.47
CA PRO A 214 -13.05 -1.30 12.23
C PRO A 214 -11.56 -1.58 12.52
N GLU A 215 -11.15 -2.84 12.68
CA GLU A 215 -9.76 -3.25 12.88
C GLU A 215 -8.88 -2.93 11.67
N PHE A 216 -9.43 -3.05 10.45
CA PHE A 216 -8.72 -2.69 9.23
C PHE A 216 -8.31 -1.22 9.25
N HIS A 217 -9.25 -0.34 9.56
CA HIS A 217 -9.00 1.10 9.66
C HIS A 217 -8.06 1.46 10.81
N ASN A 218 -8.27 0.86 11.99
CA ASN A 218 -7.47 1.16 13.16
C ASN A 218 -5.99 0.79 12.94
N ILE A 219 -5.71 -0.42 12.47
CA ILE A 219 -4.34 -0.91 12.29
C ILE A 219 -3.65 -0.18 11.13
N SER A 220 -4.34 0.05 10.01
CA SER A 220 -3.76 0.79 8.88
C SER A 220 -3.40 2.23 9.26
N ALA A 221 -4.31 2.94 9.94
CA ALA A 221 -4.05 4.30 10.43
C ALA A 221 -2.85 4.35 11.37
N ARG A 222 -2.73 3.43 12.33
CA ARG A 222 -1.56 3.34 13.22
C ARG A 222 -0.25 3.09 12.49
N VAL A 223 -0.26 2.23 11.46
CA VAL A 223 0.91 1.99 10.63
C VAL A 223 1.30 3.28 9.91
N PHE A 224 0.34 4.00 9.33
CA PHE A 224 0.61 5.25 8.63
C PHE A 224 1.04 6.37 9.57
N GLU A 225 0.46 6.49 10.76
CA GLU A 225 0.90 7.44 11.79
C GLU A 225 2.36 7.18 12.17
N HIS A 226 2.70 5.94 12.54
CA HIS A 226 4.07 5.57 12.91
C HIS A 226 5.07 5.73 11.74
N LEU A 227 4.66 5.42 10.51
CA LEU A 227 5.49 5.62 9.33
C LEU A 227 5.75 7.11 9.07
N ASN A 228 4.76 7.97 9.29
CA ASN A 228 4.93 9.43 9.19
C ASN A 228 5.89 9.96 10.26
N GLU A 229 5.81 9.43 11.48
CA GLU A 229 6.74 9.76 12.57
C GLU A 229 8.17 9.30 12.27
N SER A 230 8.34 8.07 11.75
CA SER A 230 9.66 7.52 11.41
C SER A 230 10.25 8.10 10.12
N LYS A 231 9.41 8.71 9.26
CA LYS A 231 9.78 9.27 7.95
C LYS A 231 10.35 8.25 6.97
N GLU A 232 9.99 6.97 7.12
CA GLU A 232 10.50 5.86 6.31
C GLU A 232 9.53 5.50 5.16
N PHE A 233 9.10 6.51 4.39
CA PHE A 233 8.10 6.36 3.31
C PHE A 233 8.58 5.43 2.19
N ASP A 234 9.89 5.38 1.98
CA ASP A 234 10.50 4.57 0.94
C ASP A 234 10.24 3.08 1.14
N LEU A 235 10.01 2.62 2.37
CA LEU A 235 9.69 1.21 2.66
C LEU A 235 8.41 0.76 1.95
N LEU A 236 7.40 1.63 1.86
CA LEU A 236 6.14 1.33 1.16
C LEU A 236 6.13 1.73 -0.32
N ARG A 237 7.13 2.45 -0.83
CA ARG A 237 7.18 2.85 -2.25
C ARG A 237 7.17 1.62 -3.18
N SER A 238 6.52 1.70 -4.34
CA SER A 238 6.28 0.56 -5.24
C SER A 238 5.71 -0.68 -4.53
N THR A 239 4.80 -0.44 -3.58
CA THR A 239 3.92 -1.47 -3.01
C THR A 239 2.48 -1.01 -3.19
N ARG A 240 1.52 -1.95 -3.19
CA ARG A 240 0.09 -1.65 -3.26
C ARG A 240 -0.44 -0.78 -2.11
N HIS A 241 0.35 -0.58 -1.05
CA HIS A 241 -0.02 0.18 0.14
C HIS A 241 0.36 1.66 0.05
N PHE A 242 1.25 2.04 -0.88
CA PHE A 242 1.71 3.43 -0.99
C PHE A 242 0.58 4.39 -1.34
N GLY A 243 -0.27 4.04 -2.30
CA GLY A 243 -1.39 4.88 -2.68
C GLY A 243 -2.41 5.09 -1.53
N PRO A 244 -2.90 4.04 -0.84
CA PRO A 244 -3.71 4.21 0.36
C PRO A 244 -3.07 5.08 1.44
N MET A 245 -1.75 4.94 1.65
CA MET A 245 -0.98 5.78 2.57
C MET A 245 -0.97 7.26 2.13
N ALA A 246 -0.65 7.54 0.87
CA ALA A 246 -0.64 8.90 0.33
C ALA A 246 -2.03 9.55 0.40
N PHE A 247 -3.08 8.78 0.08
CA PHE A 247 -4.46 9.21 0.24
C PHE A 247 -4.81 9.53 1.70
N PHE A 248 -4.38 8.68 2.64
CA PHE A 248 -4.60 8.90 4.07
C PHE A 248 -3.96 10.23 4.54
N TYR A 249 -2.72 10.51 4.14
CA TYR A 249 -2.08 11.78 4.52
C TYR A 249 -2.72 13.00 3.85
N ALA A 250 -3.10 12.89 2.58
CA ALA A 250 -3.83 13.95 1.88
C ALA A 250 -5.18 14.22 2.53
N TRP A 251 -5.90 13.17 2.92
CA TRP A 251 -7.17 13.27 3.63
C TRP A 251 -7.06 13.99 4.97
N HIS A 252 -6.04 13.68 5.76
CA HIS A 252 -5.83 14.25 7.10
C HIS A 252 -5.01 15.54 7.13
N ARG A 253 -4.68 16.13 5.96
CA ARG A 253 -3.88 17.37 5.84
C ARG A 253 -2.49 17.26 6.48
N CYS A 254 -1.87 16.10 6.38
CA CYS A 254 -0.53 15.83 6.93
C CYS A 254 0.46 15.38 5.84
N ILE A 255 0.38 15.99 4.66
CA ILE A 255 1.24 15.63 3.52
C ILE A 255 2.68 16.15 3.63
N ASP A 256 2.96 17.11 4.50
CA ASP A 256 4.23 17.85 4.51
C ASP A 256 5.47 16.96 4.72
N ASP A 257 5.40 15.93 5.56
CA ASP A 257 6.53 15.02 5.78
C ASP A 257 6.78 14.12 4.56
N LEU A 258 5.72 13.64 3.92
CA LEU A 258 5.82 12.88 2.67
C LEU A 258 6.32 13.77 1.52
N LEU A 259 5.85 15.02 1.46
CA LEU A 259 6.30 16.01 0.49
C LEU A 259 7.79 16.32 0.68
N TYR A 260 8.24 16.47 1.92
CA TYR A 260 9.65 16.64 2.26
C TYR A 260 10.50 15.44 1.80
N ASP A 261 10.04 14.20 2.00
CA ASP A 261 10.73 13.01 1.47
C ASP A 261 10.79 13.03 -0.07
N MET A 262 9.69 13.36 -0.74
CA MET A 262 9.64 13.44 -2.21
C MET A 262 10.61 14.51 -2.74
N ILE A 263 10.66 15.70 -2.14
CA ILE A 263 11.60 16.76 -2.54
C ILE A 263 13.04 16.31 -2.33
N ARG A 264 13.37 15.73 -1.18
CA ARG A 264 14.74 15.28 -0.90
C ARG A 264 15.22 14.16 -1.82
N ARG A 265 14.31 13.34 -2.32
CA ARG A 265 14.59 12.24 -3.24
C ARG A 265 14.41 12.62 -4.71
N ASP A 266 14.17 13.90 -5.01
CA ASP A 266 14.04 14.40 -6.39
C ASP A 266 12.79 13.87 -7.12
N TYR A 267 11.74 13.49 -6.38
CA TYR A 267 10.44 13.07 -6.91
C TYR A 267 9.49 14.27 -7.04
N LEU A 268 9.93 15.29 -7.78
CA LEU A 268 9.23 16.56 -7.90
C LEU A 268 7.89 16.44 -8.61
N HIS A 269 7.80 15.60 -9.64
CA HIS A 269 6.53 15.30 -10.30
C HIS A 269 5.50 14.73 -9.31
N ASN A 270 5.89 13.71 -8.54
CA ASN A 270 5.03 13.07 -7.55
C ASN A 270 4.66 14.02 -6.40
N ALA A 271 5.56 14.93 -6.04
CA ALA A 271 5.29 16.00 -5.07
C ALA A 271 4.16 16.93 -5.55
N VAL A 272 4.17 17.31 -6.82
CA VAL A 272 3.07 18.10 -7.44
C VAL A 272 1.77 17.32 -7.43
N GLU A 273 1.81 16.03 -7.77
CA GLU A 273 0.63 15.15 -7.74
C GLU A 273 0.04 15.01 -6.32
N LEU A 274 0.89 14.94 -5.29
CA LEU A 274 0.46 14.88 -3.90
C LEU A 274 -0.24 16.16 -3.47
N ILE A 275 0.30 17.32 -3.85
CA ILE A 275 -0.33 18.63 -3.60
C ILE A 275 -1.67 18.72 -4.34
N ALA A 276 -1.71 18.34 -5.62
CA ALA A 276 -2.92 18.32 -6.43
C ALA A 276 -4.00 17.40 -5.81
N LEU A 277 -3.61 16.22 -5.31
CA LEU A 277 -4.51 15.32 -4.60
C LEU A 277 -5.07 15.99 -3.34
N SER A 278 -4.24 16.66 -2.54
CA SER A 278 -4.69 17.39 -1.35
C SER A 278 -5.69 18.50 -1.71
N TYR A 279 -5.38 19.33 -2.71
CA TYR A 279 -6.27 20.38 -3.19
C TYR A 279 -7.62 19.84 -3.65
N LYS A 280 -7.60 18.73 -4.39
CA LYS A 280 -8.82 18.05 -4.83
C LYS A 280 -9.67 17.53 -3.67
N LEU A 281 -9.07 16.81 -2.72
CA LEU A 281 -9.81 16.20 -1.60
C LEU A 281 -10.49 17.24 -0.70
N HIS A 282 -9.87 18.42 -0.60
CA HIS A 282 -10.33 19.54 0.22
C HIS A 282 -11.07 20.63 -0.57
N ASN A 283 -11.29 20.43 -1.88
CA ASN A 283 -11.95 21.39 -2.79
C ASN A 283 -11.32 22.80 -2.74
N ILE A 284 -9.99 22.88 -2.73
CA ILE A 284 -9.25 24.15 -2.72
C ILE A 284 -9.27 24.75 -4.13
N PRO A 285 -9.63 26.05 -4.29
CA PRO A 285 -9.81 26.68 -5.60
C PRO A 285 -8.48 27.09 -6.25
N VAL A 286 -7.59 26.13 -6.46
CA VAL A 286 -6.28 26.33 -7.14
C VAL A 286 -6.26 25.51 -8.43
N GLU A 287 -5.85 26.15 -9.53
CA GLU A 287 -5.72 25.48 -10.81
C GLU A 287 -4.44 24.64 -10.86
N TYR A 288 -4.58 23.34 -10.62
CA TYR A 288 -3.48 22.37 -10.70
C TYR A 288 -3.48 21.56 -11.99
N GLN A 289 -4.60 21.51 -12.72
CA GLN A 289 -4.75 20.67 -13.92
C GLN A 289 -3.85 21.11 -15.07
N ALA A 290 -3.66 22.42 -15.25
CA ALA A 290 -2.75 22.96 -16.27
C ALA A 290 -1.32 22.46 -16.04
N THR A 291 -0.83 22.58 -14.81
CA THR A 291 0.50 22.09 -14.38
C THR A 291 0.64 20.58 -14.59
N LEU A 292 -0.35 19.78 -14.18
CA LEU A 292 -0.32 18.33 -14.39
C LEU A 292 -0.29 17.95 -15.87
N THR A 293 -1.00 18.69 -16.72
CA THR A 293 -1.04 18.46 -18.17
C THR A 293 0.29 18.81 -18.83
N GLU A 294 0.95 19.87 -18.36
CA GLU A 294 2.28 20.26 -18.82
C GLU A 294 3.33 19.23 -18.42
N LEU A 295 3.33 18.80 -17.15
CA LEU A 295 4.25 17.77 -16.64
C LEU A 295 4.03 16.42 -17.33
N GLY A 296 2.79 16.03 -17.61
CA GLY A 296 2.47 14.79 -18.30
C GLY A 296 2.93 14.75 -19.77
N LYS A 297 3.29 15.89 -20.38
CA LYS A 297 3.91 15.94 -21.71
C LYS A 297 5.42 15.72 -21.65
N LEU A 298 6.05 16.00 -20.51
CA LEU A 298 7.49 15.92 -20.31
C LEU A 298 7.92 14.57 -19.73
N HIS A 299 7.10 13.98 -18.86
CA HIS A 299 7.39 12.69 -18.24
C HIS A 299 6.64 11.53 -18.88
N ALA A 300 7.35 10.44 -19.09
CA ALA A 300 6.76 9.15 -19.42
C ALA A 300 5.96 8.61 -18.23
N THR A 301 4.91 7.84 -18.50
CA THR A 301 4.18 7.14 -17.44
C THR A 301 5.09 6.15 -16.71
N PRO A 302 4.81 5.77 -15.45
CA PRO A 302 5.63 4.81 -14.73
C PRO A 302 5.79 3.46 -15.46
N ALA A 303 4.76 3.05 -16.21
CA ALA A 303 4.79 1.83 -17.03
C ALA A 303 5.74 1.96 -18.23
N GLU A 304 5.69 3.10 -18.93
CA GLU A 304 6.60 3.39 -20.05
C GLU A 304 8.03 3.53 -19.56
N SER A 305 8.25 4.18 -18.41
CA SER A 305 9.57 4.27 -17.78
C SER A 305 10.14 2.90 -17.45
N ALA A 306 9.37 2.03 -16.80
CA ALA A 306 9.78 0.67 -16.49
C ALA A 306 10.06 -0.16 -17.76
N LEU A 307 9.23 0.00 -18.80
CA LEU A 307 9.44 -0.70 -20.06
C LEU A 307 10.68 -0.18 -20.82
N ALA A 308 10.94 1.13 -20.79
CA ALA A 308 12.13 1.73 -21.36
C ALA A 308 13.41 1.25 -20.64
N GLU A 309 13.35 1.13 -19.32
CA GLU A 309 14.44 0.56 -18.50
C GLU A 309 14.73 -0.90 -18.92
N LEU A 310 13.72 -1.76 -19.06
CA LEU A 310 13.91 -3.13 -19.53
C LEU A 310 14.49 -3.19 -20.95
N ARG A 311 13.99 -2.35 -21.86
CA ARG A 311 14.44 -2.29 -23.26
C ARG A 311 15.85 -1.74 -23.42
N SER A 312 16.40 -1.06 -22.40
CA SER A 312 17.79 -0.60 -22.41
C SER A 312 18.79 -1.76 -22.60
N VAL A 313 18.40 -2.98 -22.20
CA VAL A 313 19.20 -4.20 -22.36
C VAL A 313 19.53 -4.50 -23.82
N PHE A 314 18.63 -4.18 -24.76
CA PHE A 314 18.87 -4.40 -26.19
C PHE A 314 19.91 -3.45 -26.80
N ARG A 315 20.17 -2.28 -26.17
CA ARG A 315 20.89 -1.17 -26.79
C ARG A 315 22.41 -1.18 -26.58
N ARG A 316 22.95 -2.13 -25.80
CA ARG A 316 24.39 -2.22 -25.48
C ARG A 316 25.33 -2.46 -26.69
N HIS A 317 24.80 -2.50 -27.92
CA HIS A 317 25.58 -2.80 -29.13
C HIS A 317 25.77 -1.62 -30.11
N ASP A 318 25.17 -0.44 -29.91
CA ASP A 318 25.29 0.68 -30.86
C ASP A 318 26.16 1.86 -30.36
N ASN A 319 27.35 2.03 -30.96
CA ASN A 319 28.39 2.97 -30.51
C ASN A 319 28.09 4.48 -30.67
N LYS A 320 27.10 4.90 -31.48
CA LYS A 320 26.90 6.34 -31.83
C LYS A 320 25.83 7.06 -31.01
N GLN A 321 24.77 6.37 -30.57
CA GLN A 321 23.79 6.93 -29.63
C GLN A 321 24.34 7.00 -28.18
N ASN A 322 25.57 6.52 -27.99
CA ASN A 322 26.15 6.28 -26.69
C ASN A 322 26.52 7.56 -25.93
N ILE A 323 26.98 8.63 -26.59
CA ILE A 323 27.49 9.82 -25.88
C ILE A 323 26.38 10.61 -25.17
N GLU A 324 25.28 10.92 -25.86
CA GLU A 324 24.14 11.61 -25.23
C GLU A 324 23.57 10.78 -24.07
N GLN A 325 23.45 9.46 -24.28
CA GLN A 325 22.99 8.53 -23.24
C GLN A 325 23.99 8.39 -22.09
N GLU A 326 25.29 8.44 -22.35
CA GLU A 326 26.34 8.48 -21.33
C GLU A 326 26.22 9.76 -20.49
N ILE A 327 25.98 10.91 -21.12
CA ILE A 327 25.74 12.18 -20.42
C ILE A 327 24.47 12.05 -19.55
N HIS A 328 23.37 11.53 -20.11
CA HIS A 328 22.13 11.32 -19.37
C HIS A 328 22.29 10.34 -18.22
N THR A 329 23.04 9.25 -18.40
CA THR A 329 23.31 8.25 -17.37
C THR A 329 24.23 8.80 -16.29
N ALA A 330 25.24 9.59 -16.65
CA ALA A 330 26.19 10.20 -15.71
C ALA A 330 25.51 11.24 -14.82
N ILE A 331 24.57 12.01 -15.36
CA ILE A 331 23.85 13.07 -14.63
C ILE A 331 22.57 12.53 -13.98
N GLY A 332 22.01 11.44 -14.53
CA GLY A 332 20.73 10.87 -14.13
C GLY A 332 19.52 11.72 -14.54
N LYS A 333 19.69 12.72 -15.43
CA LYS A 333 18.62 13.63 -15.90
C LYS A 333 18.77 14.00 -17.37
N THR A 334 17.64 14.25 -17.99
CA THR A 334 17.48 14.77 -19.36
C THR A 334 17.08 16.24 -19.36
N GLU A 335 17.10 16.89 -20.53
CA GLU A 335 16.59 18.27 -20.68
C GLU A 335 15.11 18.39 -20.32
N HIS A 336 14.32 17.36 -20.65
CA HIS A 336 12.91 17.29 -20.29
C HIS A 336 12.73 17.19 -18.77
N ASP A 337 13.61 16.46 -18.07
CA ASP A 337 13.56 16.38 -16.60
C ASP A 337 13.87 17.73 -15.96
N PHE A 338 14.89 18.46 -16.44
CA PHE A 338 15.19 19.80 -15.93
C PHE A 338 14.03 20.79 -16.15
N ALA A 339 13.36 20.73 -17.31
CA ALA A 339 12.20 21.56 -17.59
C ALA A 339 11.02 21.20 -16.66
N ALA A 340 10.77 19.91 -16.45
CA ALA A 340 9.73 19.44 -15.55
C ALA A 340 10.01 19.80 -14.09
N ASP A 341 11.27 19.76 -13.67
CA ASP A 341 11.70 20.21 -12.34
C ASP A 341 11.40 21.70 -12.14
N GLU A 342 11.67 22.54 -13.13
CA GLU A 342 11.40 23.98 -13.03
C GLU A 342 9.91 24.26 -12.82
N ILE A 343 9.05 23.60 -13.61
CA ILE A 343 7.59 23.69 -13.46
C ILE A 343 7.14 23.19 -12.09
N SER A 344 7.67 22.03 -11.67
CA SER A 344 7.31 21.40 -10.41
C SER A 344 7.72 22.24 -9.21
N LEU A 345 8.94 22.79 -9.21
CA LEU A 345 9.46 23.64 -8.15
C LEU A 345 8.62 24.92 -7.99
N LYS A 346 8.25 25.57 -9.11
CA LYS A 346 7.36 26.75 -9.06
C LYS A 346 6.04 26.44 -8.39
N PHE A 347 5.42 25.30 -8.72
CA PHE A 347 4.16 24.88 -8.12
C PHE A 347 4.29 24.51 -6.64
N ILE A 348 5.36 23.82 -6.27
CA ILE A 348 5.67 23.48 -4.87
C ILE A 348 5.89 24.75 -4.04
N GLU A 349 6.61 25.75 -4.58
CA GLU A 349 6.80 27.04 -3.89
C GLU A 349 5.49 27.80 -3.66
N GLN A 350 4.56 27.75 -4.62
CA GLN A 350 3.22 28.32 -4.44
C GLN A 350 2.46 27.62 -3.30
N TYR A 351 2.53 26.28 -3.22
CA TYR A 351 1.96 25.54 -2.10
C TYR A 351 2.59 25.92 -0.75
N ILE A 352 3.92 26.01 -0.70
CA ILE A 352 4.64 26.39 0.53
C ILE A 352 4.25 27.80 0.99
N ALA A 353 4.06 28.74 0.06
CA ALA A 353 3.61 30.09 0.37
C ALA A 353 2.17 30.11 0.90
N SER A 354 1.31 29.17 0.47
CA SER A 354 -0.09 29.06 0.88
C SER A 354 -0.27 28.74 2.37
N GLU A 355 -1.49 28.88 2.89
CA GLU A 355 -1.83 28.52 4.27
C GLU A 355 -1.90 27.01 4.54
N HIS A 356 -1.87 26.18 3.49
CA HIS A 356 -2.05 24.73 3.60
C HIS A 356 -0.76 23.99 4.00
N ALA A 357 0.41 24.59 3.78
CA ALA A 357 1.68 24.06 4.24
C ALA A 357 1.88 24.36 5.73
N LEU A 358 1.89 23.32 6.57
CA LEU A 358 2.09 23.44 8.02
C LEU A 358 3.58 23.56 8.39
N LYS A 359 4.45 22.85 7.66
CA LYS A 359 5.91 22.80 7.90
C LYS A 359 6.73 23.64 6.91
N LYS A 360 6.31 24.89 6.67
CA LYS A 360 6.89 25.80 5.67
C LYS A 360 8.42 25.84 5.67
N VAL A 361 9.03 26.13 6.82
CA VAL A 361 10.49 26.29 6.95
C VAL A 361 11.26 25.04 6.50
N GLN A 362 10.76 23.84 6.82
CA GLN A 362 11.43 22.59 6.45
C GLN A 362 11.34 22.34 4.94
N LEU A 363 10.18 22.64 4.36
CA LEU A 363 9.95 22.50 2.92
C LEU A 363 10.76 23.54 2.12
N GLU A 364 10.78 24.80 2.56
CA GLU A 364 11.58 25.87 1.94
C GLU A 364 13.06 25.49 1.91
N LEU A 365 13.61 25.02 3.04
CA LEU A 365 14.99 24.59 3.11
C LEU A 365 15.27 23.42 2.13
N ALA A 366 14.40 22.42 2.08
CA ALA A 366 14.54 21.29 1.16
C ALA A 366 14.51 21.73 -0.32
N VAL A 367 13.60 22.65 -0.67
CA VAL A 367 13.50 23.21 -2.02
C VAL A 367 14.77 23.98 -2.39
N GLN A 368 15.31 24.80 -1.49
CA GLN A 368 16.55 25.54 -1.75
C GLN A 368 17.74 24.60 -1.95
N THR A 369 17.90 23.59 -1.10
CA THR A 369 18.95 22.59 -1.25
C THR A 369 18.83 21.86 -2.60
N LEU A 370 17.63 21.46 -3.01
CA LEU A 370 17.43 20.78 -4.28
C LEU A 370 17.70 21.71 -5.48
N LYS A 371 17.31 22.99 -5.40
CA LYS A 371 17.59 23.99 -6.44
C LYS A 371 19.09 24.18 -6.66
N GLU A 372 19.88 24.22 -5.59
CA GLU A 372 21.34 24.31 -5.68
C GLU A 372 21.92 23.08 -6.39
N VAL A 373 21.52 21.87 -5.97
CA VAL A 373 21.94 20.61 -6.60
C VAL A 373 21.52 20.54 -8.07
N ASN A 374 20.29 20.92 -8.41
CA ASN A 374 19.81 20.92 -9.78
C ASN A 374 20.55 21.94 -10.66
N ARG A 375 20.93 23.09 -10.10
CA ARG A 375 21.75 24.09 -10.80
C ARG A 375 23.13 23.55 -11.12
N GLU A 376 23.77 22.86 -10.18
CA GLU A 376 25.06 22.20 -10.41
C GLU A 376 24.96 21.12 -11.48
N LYS A 377 23.95 20.24 -11.39
CA LYS A 377 23.67 19.22 -12.40
C LYS A 377 23.45 19.82 -13.79
N LEU A 378 22.72 20.93 -13.90
CA LEU A 378 22.49 21.63 -15.16
C LEU A 378 23.77 22.23 -15.74
N MET A 379 24.63 22.84 -14.91
CA MET A 379 25.94 23.34 -15.36
C MET A 379 26.83 22.21 -15.87
N LEU A 380 26.87 21.08 -15.18
CA LEU A 380 27.60 19.89 -15.61
C LEU A 380 27.04 19.33 -16.92
N PHE A 381 25.71 19.28 -17.06
CA PHE A 381 25.03 18.85 -18.28
C PHE A 381 25.44 19.67 -19.50
N GLN A 382 25.35 21.00 -19.38
CA GLN A 382 25.75 21.93 -20.43
C GLN A 382 27.24 21.85 -20.74
N GLY A 383 28.08 21.70 -19.70
CA GLY A 383 29.52 21.54 -19.82
C GLY A 383 29.90 20.27 -20.60
N LEU A 384 29.29 19.13 -20.27
CA LEU A 384 29.52 17.85 -20.95
C LEU A 384 29.02 17.88 -22.40
N LYS A 385 27.80 18.40 -22.65
CA LYS A 385 27.30 18.58 -24.02
C LYS A 385 28.28 19.40 -24.88
N LYS A 386 28.77 20.52 -24.34
CA LYS A 386 29.77 21.37 -25.01
C LYS A 386 31.10 20.66 -25.24
N ALA A 387 31.60 19.92 -24.25
CA ALA A 387 32.87 19.18 -24.34
C ALA A 387 32.83 18.06 -25.39
N HIS A 388 31.68 17.40 -25.53
CA HIS A 388 31.46 16.35 -26.54
C HIS A 388 31.00 16.86 -27.90
N GLY A 389 30.79 18.17 -28.06
CA GLY A 389 30.31 18.77 -29.32
C GLY A 389 28.84 18.43 -29.65
N VAL A 390 28.07 17.96 -28.66
CA VAL A 390 26.63 17.73 -28.79
C VAL A 390 25.96 19.11 -28.75
N GLN A 391 25.40 19.55 -29.87
CA GLN A 391 24.64 20.81 -29.90
C GLN A 391 23.37 20.66 -29.05
N ALA A 392 23.00 21.70 -28.31
CA ALA A 392 21.67 21.78 -27.72
C ALA A 392 20.65 21.71 -28.86
N SER A 393 19.74 20.73 -28.82
CA SER A 393 18.66 20.61 -29.79
C SER A 393 17.60 21.68 -29.56
#